data_AF-A0A9W9W867-F1
#
_entry.id   AF-A0A9W9W867-F1
#
_cell.length_a   1.000
_cell.length_b   1.000
_cell.length_c   1.000
_cell.angle_alpha   90.00
_cell.angle_beta   90.00
_cell.angle_gamma   90.00
#
_symmetry.space_group_name_H-M   'P 1'
#
loop_
_entity.id
_entity.type
_entity.pdbx_description
1 polymer ?
#
loop_
_entity_poly.entity_id
_entity_poly.type
_entity_poly.pdbx_seq_one_letter_code
_entity_poly.pdbx_strand_id
1 'polypeptide(L)'
;MAFNNTSFQIPTTSSRQPAQLPINEQLDLFREALGRNRTLAEILRRASAIDLPEWYLASGCLFQTVWNVVTGQDPEAGIADYDLVYFDSSDVSWEAEDTVIQNGHKIFADLPAPVQIRNQARVHLWYKEKLGIVCPQHNSVEAAIATFPTTTACLGVRLLPNGEWRIYAPHGFSDLFNLVVRPNPLLTPRHVYETKAERWQRQWPRLTVFPWPQESSKDSGIKTVLSLTSHVPELDHAKGERGLKSVERDS
;
A
#
# COMPACT_ATOMS: atom_id res chain seq x y z
N MET A 1 23.69 3.98 35.56
CA MET A 1 24.08 4.79 34.38
C MET A 1 22.83 5.53 33.93
N ALA A 2 22.89 6.86 33.91
CA ALA A 2 21.74 7.73 33.66
C ALA A 2 21.39 7.76 32.17
N PHE A 3 20.14 7.45 31.82
CA PHE A 3 19.62 7.68 30.47
C PHE A 3 19.24 9.15 30.34
N ASN A 4 20.06 9.91 29.59
CA ASN A 4 19.72 11.27 29.21
C ASN A 4 18.49 11.22 28.30
N ASN A 5 17.38 11.76 28.79
CA ASN A 5 16.15 11.97 28.06
C ASN A 5 16.31 13.26 27.24
N THR A 6 16.88 13.17 26.05
CA THR A 6 16.97 14.30 25.12
C THR A 6 15.71 14.30 24.26
N SER A 7 14.71 15.08 24.67
CA SER A 7 13.54 15.41 23.87
C SER A 7 14.01 16.11 22.58
N PHE A 8 14.08 15.37 21.48
CA PHE A 8 14.31 15.93 20.16
C PHE A 8 13.01 16.60 19.69
N GLN A 9 12.93 17.92 19.87
CA GLN A 9 11.94 18.72 19.15
C GLN A 9 12.39 18.83 17.70
N ILE A 10 11.50 18.48 16.76
CA ILE A 10 11.72 18.70 15.33
C ILE A 10 11.94 20.22 15.14
N PRO A 11 13.08 20.66 14.60
CA PRO A 11 13.36 22.08 14.44
C PRO A 11 12.35 22.74 13.49
N THR A 12 11.57 23.67 14.03
CA THR A 12 10.77 24.60 13.24
C THR A 12 11.69 25.63 12.59
N THR A 13 12.35 25.27 11.49
CA THR A 13 13.00 26.24 10.62
C THR A 13 13.08 25.68 9.19
N SER A 14 12.23 26.22 8.32
CA SER A 14 12.02 25.80 6.92
C SER A 14 11.52 24.35 6.75
N SER A 15 10.36 24.04 7.34
CA SER A 15 9.80 22.68 7.29
C SER A 15 9.37 22.32 5.87
N ARG A 16 10.22 21.59 5.13
CA ARG A 16 9.78 20.92 3.91
C ARG A 16 8.62 20.00 4.28
N GLN A 17 7.50 20.12 3.57
CA GLN A 17 6.33 19.27 3.76
C GLN A 17 6.73 17.80 3.55
N PRO A 18 6.50 16.89 4.52
CA PRO A 18 6.95 15.50 4.40
C PRO A 18 6.50 14.82 3.10
N ALA A 19 5.28 15.11 2.64
CA ALA A 19 4.73 14.59 1.38
C ALA A 19 5.47 15.05 0.10
N GLN A 20 6.30 16.08 0.18
CA GLN A 20 7.05 16.67 -0.94
C GLN A 20 8.55 16.34 -0.89
N LEU A 21 8.99 15.56 0.10
CA LEU A 21 10.38 15.12 0.18
C LEU A 21 10.70 14.08 -0.92
N PRO A 22 11.98 13.88 -1.27
CA PRO A 22 12.40 12.72 -2.05
C PRO A 22 11.88 11.42 -1.44
N ILE A 23 11.57 10.43 -2.30
CA ILE A 23 10.89 9.20 -1.85
C ILE A 23 11.68 8.42 -0.79
N ASN A 24 13.01 8.44 -0.83
CA ASN A 24 13.87 7.83 0.18
C ASN A 24 13.73 8.51 1.55
N GLU A 25 13.62 9.84 1.58
CA GLU A 25 13.38 10.59 2.83
C GLU A 25 11.96 10.35 3.37
N GLN A 26 10.96 10.22 2.48
CA GLN A 26 9.61 9.81 2.89
C GLN A 26 9.59 8.41 3.51
N LEU A 27 10.36 7.47 2.95
CA LEU A 27 10.54 6.12 3.50
C LEU A 27 11.21 6.16 4.88
N ASP A 28 12.21 7.02 5.08
CA ASP A 28 12.86 7.20 6.37
C ASP A 28 11.88 7.71 7.43
N LEU A 29 11.11 8.75 7.12
CA LEU A 29 10.07 9.29 8.01
C LEU A 29 8.98 8.27 8.32
N PHE A 30 8.57 7.49 7.32
CA PHE A 30 7.58 6.43 7.50
C PHE A 30 8.09 5.37 8.47
N ARG A 31 9.31 4.87 8.27
CA ARG A 31 9.94 3.89 9.17
C ARG A 31 10.13 4.45 10.58
N GLU A 32 10.57 5.69 10.71
CA GLU A 32 10.73 6.36 12.00
C GLU A 32 9.40 6.45 12.73
N ALA A 33 8.33 6.89 12.05
CA ALA A 33 6.99 6.98 12.65
C ALA A 33 6.49 5.61 13.11
N LEU A 34 6.63 4.57 12.29
CA LEU A 34 6.23 3.21 12.65
C LEU A 34 7.06 2.64 13.82
N GLY A 35 8.35 2.95 13.87
CA GLY A 35 9.24 2.54 14.97
C GLY A 35 8.89 3.15 16.33
N ARG A 36 8.08 4.22 16.36
CA ARG A 36 7.57 4.81 17.62
C ARG A 36 6.37 4.04 18.19
N ASN A 37 5.70 3.20 17.40
CA ASN A 37 4.66 2.29 17.87
C ASN A 37 5.32 0.97 18.31
N ARG A 38 5.33 0.70 19.62
CA ARG A 38 6.04 -0.45 20.19
C ARG A 38 5.31 -1.74 19.91
N THR A 39 3.98 -1.70 19.97
CA THR A 39 3.13 -2.86 19.63
C THR A 39 3.35 -3.28 18.18
N LEU A 40 3.36 -2.35 17.23
CA LEU A 40 3.67 -2.58 15.82
C LEU A 40 5.06 -3.21 15.63
N ALA A 41 6.09 -2.64 16.25
CA ALA A 41 7.45 -3.14 16.15
C ALA A 41 7.58 -4.57 16.67
N GLU A 42 6.92 -4.88 17.78
CA GLU A 42 6.92 -6.22 18.36
C GLU A 42 6.14 -7.23 17.50
N ILE A 43 5.03 -6.81 16.89
CA ILE A 43 4.29 -7.64 15.93
C ILE A 43 5.17 -7.97 14.73
N LEU A 44 5.89 -7.00 14.15
CA LEU A 44 6.80 -7.25 13.03
C LEU A 44 7.87 -8.27 13.38
N ARG A 45 8.49 -8.11 14.56
CA ARG A 45 9.52 -9.03 15.05
C ARG A 45 8.97 -10.45 15.21
N ARG A 46 7.80 -10.61 15.83
CA ARG A 46 7.16 -11.92 16.07
C ARG A 46 6.65 -12.54 14.76
N ALA A 47 6.00 -11.77 13.90
CA ALA A 47 5.51 -12.23 12.59
C ALA A 47 6.66 -12.72 11.71
N SER A 48 7.82 -12.05 11.74
CA SER A 48 9.03 -12.51 11.06
C SER A 48 9.53 -13.87 11.54
N ALA A 49 9.25 -14.25 12.79
CA ALA A 49 9.60 -15.57 13.32
C ALA A 49 8.55 -16.64 12.99
N ILE A 50 7.29 -16.26 12.77
CA ILE A 50 6.24 -17.17 12.28
C ILE A 50 6.49 -17.53 10.82
N ASP A 51 6.96 -16.56 10.03
CA ASP A 51 7.33 -16.70 8.62
C ASP A 51 6.20 -17.27 7.75
N LEU A 52 4.99 -16.69 7.87
CA LEU A 52 3.86 -17.07 7.03
C LEU A 52 4.13 -16.75 5.54
N PRO A 53 3.59 -17.53 4.59
CA PRO A 53 3.80 -17.27 3.17
C PRO A 53 3.38 -15.84 2.74
N GLU A 54 4.33 -15.11 2.14
CA GLU A 54 4.12 -13.74 1.62
C GLU A 54 3.53 -12.70 2.61
N TRP A 55 3.74 -12.88 3.91
CA TRP A 55 3.06 -12.08 4.93
C TRP A 55 3.37 -10.58 4.90
N TYR A 56 2.41 -9.76 5.32
CA TYR A 56 2.58 -8.33 5.60
C TYR A 56 1.77 -7.94 6.84
N LEU A 57 2.32 -7.06 7.68
CA LEU A 57 1.51 -6.22 8.55
C LEU A 57 0.96 -5.07 7.69
N ALA A 58 -0.33 -4.80 7.73
CA ALA A 58 -0.96 -3.94 6.73
C ALA A 58 -1.97 -2.94 7.32
N SER A 59 -2.46 -2.05 6.44
CA SER A 59 -3.68 -1.28 6.66
C SER A 59 -3.65 -0.38 7.90
N GLY A 60 -4.66 -0.52 8.76
CA GLY A 60 -5.06 0.43 9.79
C GLY A 60 -3.95 0.90 10.68
N CYS A 61 -3.20 -0.05 11.24
CA CYS A 61 -2.15 0.24 12.20
C CYS A 61 -1.01 1.10 11.61
N LEU A 62 -0.73 0.98 10.30
CA LEU A 62 0.38 1.68 9.66
C LEU A 62 0.07 3.16 9.50
N PHE A 63 -1.00 3.49 8.79
CA PHE A 63 -1.31 4.90 8.50
C PHE A 63 -1.81 5.64 9.74
N GLN A 64 -2.52 4.97 10.66
CA GLN A 64 -2.97 5.59 11.91
C GLN A 64 -1.78 5.91 12.82
N THR A 65 -0.76 5.04 12.89
CA THR A 65 0.49 5.35 13.61
C THR A 65 1.15 6.60 13.04
N VAL A 66 1.26 6.70 11.71
CA VAL A 66 1.86 7.88 11.07
C VAL A 66 1.04 9.13 11.34
N TRP A 67 -0.28 9.07 11.20
CA TRP A 67 -1.18 10.17 11.53
C TRP A 67 -1.06 10.60 12.99
N ASN A 68 -0.96 9.66 13.92
CA ASN A 68 -0.71 9.95 15.33
C ASN A 68 0.59 10.73 15.50
N VAL A 69 1.70 10.22 14.97
CA VAL A 69 3.02 10.85 15.08
C VAL A 69 3.04 12.25 14.47
N VAL A 70 2.55 12.44 13.24
CA VAL A 70 2.56 13.76 12.58
C VAL A 70 1.56 14.74 13.19
N THR A 71 0.55 14.23 13.91
CA THR A 71 -0.40 15.07 14.63
C THR A 71 -0.05 15.31 16.10
N GLY A 72 1.04 14.73 16.60
CA GLY A 72 1.51 14.89 17.97
C GLY A 72 0.75 14.06 19.01
N GLN A 73 0.04 13.02 18.58
CA GLN A 73 -0.65 12.07 19.45
C GLN A 73 0.27 10.89 19.83
N ASP A 74 -0.13 10.12 20.84
CA ASP A 74 0.53 8.85 21.15
C ASP A 74 0.50 7.92 19.90
N PRO A 75 1.63 7.32 19.50
CA PRO A 75 1.71 6.49 18.29
C PRO A 75 0.68 5.34 18.22
N GLU A 76 0.24 4.83 19.37
CA GLU A 76 -0.69 3.70 19.47
C GLU A 76 -2.16 4.16 19.66
N ALA A 77 -2.41 5.46 19.78
CA ALA A 77 -3.74 6.02 20.06
C ALA A 77 -4.80 5.60 19.03
N GLY A 78 -5.91 5.04 19.53
CA GLY A 78 -7.10 4.66 18.77
C GLY A 78 -6.89 3.57 17.71
N ILE A 79 -5.73 2.88 17.72
CA ILE A 79 -5.52 1.68 16.90
C ILE A 79 -6.29 0.53 17.55
N ALA A 80 -7.37 0.11 16.92
CA ALA A 80 -8.26 -0.94 17.44
C ALA A 80 -7.68 -2.35 17.28
N ASP A 81 -6.89 -2.57 16.23
CA ASP A 81 -6.38 -3.87 15.81
C ASP A 81 -5.18 -3.71 14.87
N TYR A 82 -4.45 -4.82 14.69
CA TYR A 82 -3.30 -4.94 13.80
C TYR A 82 -3.54 -6.04 12.77
N ASP A 83 -3.69 -5.67 11.50
CA ASP A 83 -3.96 -6.59 10.39
C ASP A 83 -2.68 -7.31 9.94
N LEU A 84 -2.51 -8.60 10.28
CA LEU A 84 -1.46 -9.47 9.76
C LEU A 84 -2.02 -10.34 8.64
N VAL A 85 -1.69 -9.98 7.40
CA VAL A 85 -2.21 -10.65 6.20
C VAL A 85 -1.14 -11.54 5.58
N TYR A 86 -1.54 -12.68 5.03
CA TYR A 86 -0.63 -13.62 4.33
C TYR A 86 -1.33 -14.22 3.12
N PHE A 87 -0.59 -14.90 2.25
CA PHE A 87 -1.15 -15.53 1.06
C PHE A 87 -0.68 -16.97 0.95
N ASP A 88 -1.60 -17.91 1.19
CA ASP A 88 -1.37 -19.33 0.95
C ASP A 88 -2.55 -19.90 0.17
N SER A 89 -2.32 -20.20 -1.11
CA SER A 89 -3.32 -20.79 -2.00
C SER A 89 -3.31 -22.32 -2.00
N SER A 90 -2.39 -22.96 -1.27
CA SER A 90 -2.29 -24.43 -1.21
C SER A 90 -3.45 -25.07 -0.45
N ASP A 91 -3.95 -24.38 0.59
CA ASP A 91 -5.15 -24.74 1.33
C ASP A 91 -5.94 -23.49 1.72
N VAL A 92 -7.06 -23.27 1.02
CA VAL A 92 -7.96 -22.12 1.26
C VAL A 92 -9.13 -22.47 2.19
N SER A 93 -9.09 -23.59 2.92
CA SER A 93 -10.11 -23.99 3.89
C SER A 93 -10.20 -23.03 5.09
N TRP A 94 -11.31 -23.08 5.83
CA TRP A 94 -11.42 -22.32 7.07
C TRP A 94 -10.50 -22.90 8.13
N GLU A 95 -10.39 -24.22 8.18
CA GLU A 95 -9.64 -24.98 9.16
C GLU A 95 -8.14 -24.67 9.09
N ALA A 96 -7.59 -24.50 7.88
CA ALA A 96 -6.22 -24.05 7.67
C ALA A 96 -6.01 -22.62 8.19
N GLU A 97 -6.91 -21.68 7.83
CA GLU A 97 -6.83 -20.30 8.31
C GLU A 97 -6.98 -20.21 9.84
N ASP A 98 -7.93 -20.95 10.42
CA ASP A 98 -8.19 -20.97 11.86
C ASP A 98 -7.01 -21.53 12.64
N THR A 99 -6.32 -22.57 12.13
CA THR A 99 -5.10 -23.08 12.74
C THR A 99 -4.04 -21.97 12.88
N VAL A 100 -3.86 -21.15 11.84
CA VAL A 100 -2.94 -20.01 11.87
C VAL A 100 -3.43 -18.93 12.84
N ILE A 101 -4.73 -18.63 12.86
CA ILE A 101 -5.35 -17.67 13.79
C ILE A 101 -5.12 -18.11 15.25
N GLN A 102 -5.41 -19.36 15.60
CA GLN A 102 -5.24 -19.89 16.95
C GLN A 102 -3.76 -19.90 17.39
N ASN A 103 -2.83 -20.17 16.47
CA ASN A 103 -1.41 -20.04 16.76
C ASN A 103 -1.02 -18.57 17.01
N GLY A 104 -1.50 -17.66 16.18
CA GLY A 104 -1.34 -16.22 16.34
C GLY A 104 -1.84 -15.71 17.69
N HIS A 105 -3.03 -16.14 18.12
CA HIS A 105 -3.57 -15.77 19.43
C HIS A 105 -2.62 -16.12 20.58
N LYS A 106 -1.90 -17.25 20.50
CA LYS A 106 -0.89 -17.63 21.50
C LYS A 106 0.36 -16.76 21.41
N ILE A 107 0.82 -16.47 20.20
CA ILE A 107 2.04 -15.70 19.94
C ILE A 107 1.88 -14.22 20.30
N PHE A 108 0.69 -13.66 20.15
CA PHE A 108 0.39 -12.25 20.37
C PHE A 108 -0.41 -11.98 21.65
N ALA A 109 -0.57 -12.98 22.53
CA ALA A 109 -1.49 -12.94 23.68
C ALA A 109 -1.22 -11.79 24.68
N ASP A 110 0.03 -11.38 24.84
CA ASP A 110 0.48 -10.35 25.78
C ASP A 110 0.49 -8.93 25.19
N LEU A 111 0.11 -8.77 23.92
CA LEU A 111 0.05 -7.47 23.28
C LEU A 111 -1.22 -6.69 23.68
N PRO A 112 -1.16 -5.34 23.75
CA PRO A 112 -2.27 -4.53 24.26
C PRO A 112 -3.47 -4.45 23.30
N ALA A 113 -3.34 -4.94 22.06
CA ALA A 113 -4.37 -4.90 21.04
C ALA A 113 -4.37 -6.19 20.20
N PRO A 114 -5.53 -6.61 19.66
CA PRO A 114 -5.64 -7.85 18.91
C PRO A 114 -4.90 -7.77 17.57
N VAL A 115 -4.28 -8.89 17.20
CA VAL A 115 -3.72 -9.12 15.85
C VAL A 115 -4.74 -9.93 15.04
N GLN A 116 -5.26 -9.34 13.97
CA GLN A 116 -6.21 -9.96 13.06
C GLN A 116 -5.45 -10.67 11.94
N ILE A 117 -5.42 -12.00 11.96
CA ILE A 117 -4.74 -12.79 10.94
C ILE A 117 -5.69 -13.18 9.81
N ARG A 118 -5.27 -12.98 8.56
CA ARG A 118 -6.10 -13.28 7.38
C ARG A 118 -5.31 -13.82 6.20
N ASN A 119 -5.73 -14.98 5.69
CA ASN A 119 -5.28 -15.53 4.42
C ASN A 119 -5.99 -14.82 3.25
N GLN A 120 -5.26 -14.01 2.50
CA GLN A 120 -5.78 -13.27 1.35
C GLN A 120 -6.18 -14.19 0.20
N ALA A 121 -5.66 -15.42 0.13
CA ALA A 121 -6.10 -16.41 -0.85
C ALA A 121 -7.55 -16.86 -0.61
N ARG A 122 -8.06 -16.80 0.63
CA ARG A 122 -9.41 -17.25 1.01
C ARG A 122 -10.48 -16.16 0.88
N VAL A 123 -10.10 -14.89 0.79
CA VAL A 123 -11.02 -13.74 0.88
C VAL A 123 -12.20 -13.83 -0.09
N HIS A 124 -11.93 -14.24 -1.34
CA HIS A 124 -12.94 -14.38 -2.39
C HIS A 124 -14.11 -15.33 -2.03
N LEU A 125 -13.90 -16.30 -1.12
CA LEU A 125 -14.91 -17.27 -0.72
C LEU A 125 -16.03 -16.68 0.14
N TRP A 126 -15.73 -15.62 0.90
CA TRP A 126 -16.70 -15.01 1.83
C TRP A 126 -17.00 -13.54 1.53
N TYR A 127 -16.22 -12.87 0.69
CA TYR A 127 -16.34 -11.43 0.46
C TYR A 127 -17.71 -10.99 -0.05
N LYS A 128 -18.27 -11.75 -1.02
CA LYS A 128 -19.58 -11.45 -1.60
C LYS A 128 -20.69 -11.53 -0.56
N GLU A 129 -20.66 -12.54 0.29
CA GLU A 129 -21.65 -12.73 1.36
C GLU A 129 -21.57 -11.59 2.38
N LYS A 130 -20.34 -11.19 2.78
CA LYS A 130 -20.16 -10.13 3.79
C LYS A 130 -20.39 -8.72 3.27
N LEU A 131 -20.01 -8.42 2.03
CA LEU A 131 -19.92 -7.05 1.52
C LEU A 131 -20.71 -6.80 0.24
N GLY A 132 -21.38 -7.82 -0.31
CA GLY A 132 -22.24 -7.71 -1.50
C GLY A 132 -21.49 -7.53 -2.82
N ILE A 133 -20.17 -7.57 -2.83
CA ILE A 133 -19.32 -7.39 -4.04
C ILE A 133 -18.59 -8.69 -4.35
N VAL A 134 -18.55 -9.06 -5.63
CA VAL A 134 -17.74 -10.21 -6.07
C VAL A 134 -16.27 -9.82 -6.03
N CYS A 135 -15.51 -10.52 -5.19
CA CYS A 135 -14.05 -10.44 -5.15
C CYS A 135 -13.47 -11.60 -5.96
N PRO A 136 -12.67 -11.37 -7.01
CA PRO A 136 -11.86 -12.44 -7.59
C PRO A 136 -10.82 -12.91 -6.57
N GLN A 137 -10.37 -14.16 -6.68
CA GLN A 137 -9.23 -14.60 -5.88
C GLN A 137 -8.02 -13.72 -6.16
N HIS A 138 -7.38 -13.19 -5.13
CA HIS A 138 -6.13 -12.46 -5.27
C HIS A 138 -5.00 -13.44 -5.66
N ASN A 139 -3.96 -12.93 -6.32
CA ASN A 139 -2.81 -13.73 -6.74
C ASN A 139 -1.58 -13.56 -5.83
N SER A 140 -1.64 -12.63 -4.88
CA SER A 140 -0.59 -12.35 -3.88
C SER A 140 -1.16 -11.49 -2.75
N VAL A 141 -0.40 -11.32 -1.66
CA VAL A 141 -0.77 -10.35 -0.61
C VAL A 141 -0.75 -8.93 -1.12
N GLU A 142 0.25 -8.56 -1.92
CA GLU A 142 0.37 -7.21 -2.50
C GLU A 142 -0.85 -6.87 -3.37
N ALA A 143 -1.34 -7.82 -4.17
CA ALA A 143 -2.56 -7.66 -4.97
C ALA A 143 -3.81 -7.47 -4.10
N ALA A 144 -3.87 -8.10 -2.92
CA ALA A 144 -4.96 -7.89 -1.97
C ALA A 144 -4.88 -6.50 -1.31
N ILE A 145 -3.71 -6.10 -0.82
CA ILE A 145 -3.48 -4.78 -0.19
C ILE A 145 -3.84 -3.65 -1.16
N ALA A 146 -3.53 -3.80 -2.46
CA ALA A 146 -3.88 -2.82 -3.48
C ALA A 146 -5.40 -2.57 -3.64
N THR A 147 -6.25 -3.43 -3.09
CA THR A 147 -7.72 -3.28 -3.14
C THR A 147 -8.32 -2.70 -1.86
N PHE A 148 -7.52 -2.39 -0.85
CA PHE A 148 -7.99 -1.90 0.44
C PHE A 148 -8.70 -0.54 0.33
N PRO A 149 -9.62 -0.20 1.25
CA PRO A 149 -10.62 0.87 1.09
C PRO A 149 -10.12 2.29 0.75
N THR A 150 -8.87 2.61 1.07
CA THR A 150 -8.27 3.93 0.82
C THR A 150 -6.85 3.80 0.33
N THR A 151 -6.34 4.85 -0.34
CA THR A 151 -4.93 4.91 -0.75
C THR A 151 -3.98 4.73 0.43
N THR A 152 -4.32 5.31 1.60
CA THR A 152 -3.54 5.17 2.84
C THR A 152 -3.69 3.79 3.50
N ALA A 153 -4.79 3.07 3.28
CA ALA A 153 -4.94 1.70 3.75
C ALA A 153 -4.18 0.70 2.86
N CYS A 154 -3.90 1.05 1.60
CA CYS A 154 -3.08 0.26 0.69
C CYS A 154 -1.58 0.35 1.03
N LEU A 155 -1.23 -0.02 2.27
CA LEU A 155 0.13 -0.07 2.80
C LEU A 155 0.38 -1.43 3.43
N GLY A 156 1.57 -1.97 3.22
CA GLY A 156 2.05 -3.17 3.87
C GLY A 156 3.53 -3.04 4.23
N VAL A 157 3.91 -3.56 5.40
CA VAL A 157 5.31 -3.69 5.82
C VAL A 157 5.61 -5.10 6.32
N ARG A 158 6.80 -5.61 6.02
CA ARG A 158 7.32 -6.85 6.58
C ARG A 158 8.82 -6.77 6.77
N LEU A 159 9.35 -7.62 7.64
CA LEU A 159 10.79 -7.79 7.79
C LEU A 159 11.26 -8.91 6.85
N LEU A 160 12.36 -8.66 6.16
CA LEU A 160 13.10 -9.66 5.41
C LEU A 160 14.06 -10.43 6.36
N PRO A 161 14.57 -11.61 5.97
CA PRO A 161 15.48 -12.40 6.81
C PRO A 161 16.75 -11.66 7.27
N ASN A 162 17.19 -10.64 6.51
CA ASN A 162 18.32 -9.78 6.85
C ASN A 162 17.96 -8.63 7.82
N GLY A 163 16.72 -8.56 8.28
CA GLY A 163 16.20 -7.51 9.15
C GLY A 163 15.78 -6.22 8.43
N GLU A 164 15.93 -6.15 7.11
CA GLU A 164 15.49 -5.01 6.33
C GLU A 164 13.98 -4.96 6.19
N TRP A 165 13.44 -3.75 6.12
CA TRP A 165 12.01 -3.54 5.89
C TRP A 165 11.72 -3.63 4.41
N ARG A 166 10.79 -4.52 4.04
CA ARG A 166 10.12 -4.46 2.75
C ARG A 166 8.79 -3.73 2.92
N ILE A 167 8.61 -2.67 2.14
CA ILE A 167 7.47 -1.76 2.21
C ILE A 167 6.72 -1.82 0.88
N TYR A 168 5.43 -2.13 0.93
CA TYR A 168 4.51 -2.08 -0.18
C TYR A 168 3.63 -0.83 -0.05
N ALA A 169 3.78 0.13 -0.98
CA ALA A 169 3.07 1.41 -0.97
C ALA A 169 2.69 1.84 -2.41
N PRO A 170 1.75 1.16 -3.07
CA PRO A 170 1.40 1.39 -4.49
C PRO A 170 0.92 2.81 -4.81
N HIS A 171 0.45 3.56 -3.82
CA HIS A 171 0.02 4.96 -3.97
C HIS A 171 1.04 5.98 -3.42
N GLY A 172 2.24 5.53 -3.01
CA GLY A 172 3.23 6.36 -2.32
C GLY A 172 2.74 6.85 -0.95
N PHE A 173 3.40 7.88 -0.41
CA PHE A 173 3.10 8.43 0.93
C PHE A 173 2.50 9.83 0.91
N SER A 174 2.17 10.37 -0.27
CA SER A 174 1.68 11.76 -0.37
C SER A 174 0.35 11.95 0.37
N ASP A 175 -0.66 11.10 0.12
CA ASP A 175 -1.94 11.17 0.84
C ASP A 175 -1.73 10.91 2.35
N LEU A 176 -0.80 10.02 2.70
CA LEU A 176 -0.49 9.67 4.09
C LEU A 176 0.02 10.89 4.88
N PHE A 177 1.06 11.55 4.39
CA PHE A 177 1.69 12.68 5.06
C PHE A 177 0.89 13.98 4.97
N ASN A 178 0.03 14.13 3.95
CA ASN A 178 -0.89 15.27 3.84
C ASN A 178 -2.20 15.09 4.61
N LEU A 179 -2.34 14.02 5.41
CA LEU A 179 -3.56 13.73 6.17
C LEU A 179 -4.80 13.63 5.25
N VAL A 180 -4.65 12.96 4.11
CA VAL A 180 -5.72 12.78 3.13
C VAL A 180 -6.29 11.37 3.23
N VAL A 181 -7.63 11.29 3.31
CA VAL A 181 -8.39 10.05 3.17
C VAL A 181 -9.00 10.05 1.78
N ARG A 182 -8.41 9.26 0.87
CA ARG A 182 -8.89 9.12 -0.51
C ARG A 182 -9.46 7.72 -0.73
N PRO A 183 -10.67 7.59 -1.28
CA PRO A 183 -11.27 6.28 -1.52
C PRO A 183 -10.51 5.51 -2.59
N ASN A 184 -10.45 4.19 -2.43
CA ASN A 184 -10.02 3.24 -3.44
C ASN A 184 -11.22 2.39 -3.88
N PRO A 185 -11.87 2.71 -5.01
CA PRO A 185 -13.15 2.11 -5.39
C PRO A 185 -13.03 0.71 -6.03
N LEU A 186 -11.86 0.07 -5.99
CA LEU A 186 -11.61 -1.20 -6.67
C LEU A 186 -12.45 -2.37 -6.13
N LEU A 187 -12.49 -2.54 -4.81
CA LEU A 187 -13.17 -3.68 -4.17
C LEU A 187 -13.92 -3.29 -2.89
N THR A 188 -14.14 -2.00 -2.68
CA THR A 188 -14.75 -1.51 -1.45
C THR A 188 -16.15 -0.97 -1.71
N PRO A 189 -17.18 -1.39 -0.94
CA PRO A 189 -18.47 -0.73 -1.00
C PRO A 189 -18.37 0.70 -0.46
N ARG A 190 -19.04 1.65 -1.12
CA ARG A 190 -19.07 3.07 -0.72
C ARG A 190 -19.35 3.27 0.77
N HIS A 191 -20.36 2.61 1.32
CA HIS A 191 -20.76 2.77 2.72
C HIS A 191 -19.65 2.33 3.71
N VAL A 192 -18.83 1.34 3.35
CA VAL A 192 -17.68 0.90 4.17
C VAL A 192 -16.63 2.00 4.25
N TYR A 193 -16.34 2.63 3.11
CA TYR A 193 -15.44 3.77 3.05
C TYR A 193 -15.97 4.94 3.88
N GLU A 194 -17.21 5.37 3.66
CA GLU A 194 -17.81 6.52 4.35
C GLU A 194 -17.82 6.31 5.87
N THR A 195 -18.24 5.12 6.34
CA THR A 195 -18.24 4.78 7.78
C THR A 195 -16.83 4.86 8.39
N LYS A 196 -15.82 4.34 7.70
CA LYS A 196 -14.42 4.40 8.16
C LYS A 196 -13.90 5.83 8.17
N ALA A 197 -14.16 6.60 7.11
CA ALA A 197 -13.72 7.98 6.98
C ALA A 197 -14.33 8.88 8.09
N GLU A 198 -15.61 8.73 8.39
CA GLU A 198 -16.28 9.44 9.49
C GLU A 198 -15.68 9.10 10.85
N ARG A 199 -15.40 7.82 11.11
CA ARG A 199 -14.72 7.39 12.33
C ARG A 199 -13.33 8.02 12.45
N TRP A 200 -12.52 7.96 11.39
CA TRP A 200 -11.17 8.52 11.40
C TRP A 200 -11.19 10.05 11.53
N GLN A 201 -12.08 10.75 10.84
CA GLN A 201 -12.16 12.21 10.93
C GLN A 201 -12.52 12.70 12.35
N ARG A 202 -13.29 11.93 13.12
CA ARG A 202 -13.54 12.23 14.54
C ARG A 202 -12.27 12.13 15.41
N GLN A 203 -11.39 11.18 15.12
CA GLN A 203 -10.14 11.00 15.85
C GLN A 203 -9.02 11.95 15.38
N TRP A 204 -8.96 12.24 14.08
CA TRP A 204 -8.03 13.20 13.49
C TRP A 204 -8.81 14.30 12.74
N PRO A 205 -9.23 15.38 13.44
CA PRO A 205 -10.02 16.47 12.83
C PRO A 205 -9.32 17.20 11.68
N ARG A 206 -8.00 17.04 11.54
CA ARG A 206 -7.19 17.61 10.45
C ARG A 206 -7.24 16.79 9.15
N LEU A 207 -7.91 15.63 9.14
CA LEU A 207 -8.02 14.81 7.94
C LEU A 207 -8.87 15.51 6.87
N THR A 208 -8.34 15.55 5.66
CA THR A 208 -9.09 15.92 4.46
C THR A 208 -9.67 14.66 3.83
N VAL A 209 -10.99 14.50 3.91
CA VAL A 209 -11.71 13.34 3.36
C VAL A 209 -12.22 13.67 1.96
N PHE A 210 -11.82 12.89 0.96
CA PHE A 210 -12.34 13.03 -0.40
C PHE A 210 -13.67 12.28 -0.53
N PRO A 211 -14.62 12.78 -1.34
CA PRO A 211 -15.88 12.09 -1.57
C PRO A 211 -15.66 10.79 -2.36
N TRP A 212 -16.59 9.85 -2.24
CA TRP A 212 -16.64 8.69 -3.12
C TRP A 212 -16.72 9.14 -4.59
N PRO A 213 -15.96 8.54 -5.53
CA PRO A 213 -16.03 8.92 -6.94
C PRO A 213 -17.44 8.71 -7.47
N GLN A 214 -17.96 9.68 -8.19
CA GLN A 214 -19.25 9.51 -8.88
C GLN A 214 -19.08 8.44 -9.97
N GLU A 215 -20.05 7.55 -10.09
CA GLU A 215 -20.13 6.71 -11.28
C GLU A 215 -20.30 7.64 -12.47
N SER A 216 -19.29 7.69 -13.35
CA SER A 216 -19.45 8.40 -14.62
C SER A 216 -20.65 7.76 -15.32
N SER A 217 -21.73 8.52 -15.49
CA SER A 217 -22.82 8.13 -16.36
C SER A 217 -22.20 7.71 -17.69
N LYS A 218 -22.36 6.45 -18.07
CA LYS A 218 -22.01 5.95 -19.41
C LYS A 218 -23.00 6.54 -20.41
N ASP A 219 -22.98 7.86 -20.59
CA ASP A 219 -23.66 8.56 -21.67
C ASP A 219 -23.18 10.02 -21.76
N SER A 220 -21.96 10.19 -22.28
CA SER A 220 -21.61 11.41 -23.00
C SER A 220 -20.62 11.02 -24.09
N GLY A 221 -21.17 10.72 -25.26
CA GLY A 221 -20.39 10.38 -26.44
C GLY A 221 -19.38 11.47 -26.76
N ILE A 222 -18.10 11.16 -26.56
CA ILE A 222 -17.00 11.84 -27.22
C ILE A 222 -16.40 10.81 -28.19
N LYS A 223 -16.88 10.85 -29.43
CA LYS A 223 -16.16 10.27 -30.57
C LYS A 223 -14.95 11.19 -30.83
N THR A 224 -13.82 10.90 -30.19
CA THR A 224 -12.57 11.54 -30.58
C THR A 224 -12.10 10.93 -31.90
N VAL A 225 -12.20 11.75 -32.95
CA VAL A 225 -11.60 11.49 -34.26
C VAL A 225 -10.08 11.59 -34.11
N LEU A 226 -9.39 10.46 -34.22
CA LEU A 226 -7.97 10.43 -34.56
C LEU A 226 -7.81 9.76 -35.92
N SER A 227 -8.00 10.56 -36.97
CA SER A 227 -7.46 10.27 -38.29
C SER A 227 -6.48 11.38 -38.63
N LEU A 228 -5.22 11.15 -38.30
CA LEU A 228 -4.10 11.91 -38.86
C LEU A 228 -3.12 10.91 -39.50
N THR A 229 -3.44 10.61 -40.76
CA THR A 229 -2.51 10.57 -41.90
C THR A 229 -1.12 9.95 -41.66
N SER A 230 -0.99 8.70 -42.10
CA SER A 230 0.24 8.17 -42.68
C SER A 230 0.53 8.86 -44.02
N HIS A 231 1.51 9.76 -44.04
CA HIS A 231 2.16 10.25 -45.25
C HIS A 231 3.65 10.46 -44.95
N VAL A 232 4.46 9.46 -45.29
CA VAL A 232 5.90 9.63 -45.50
C VAL A 232 6.05 9.77 -47.02
N PRO A 233 6.61 10.87 -47.55
CA PRO A 233 6.87 10.96 -48.98
C PRO A 233 8.12 10.15 -49.32
N GLU A 234 7.97 9.22 -50.27
CA GLU A 234 9.07 8.69 -51.06
C GLU A 234 9.79 9.83 -51.79
N LEU A 235 11.11 9.92 -51.60
CA LEU A 235 12.00 10.68 -52.45
C LEU A 235 12.74 9.68 -53.32
N ASP A 236 12.42 9.70 -54.61
CA ASP A 236 13.17 9.00 -55.64
C ASP A 236 13.71 10.00 -56.69
N HIS A 237 14.80 9.58 -57.35
CA HIS A 237 15.59 10.25 -58.41
C HIS A 237 16.75 11.18 -57.96
N ALA A 238 17.96 11.10 -58.52
CA ALA A 238 18.55 10.24 -59.55
C ALA A 238 20.09 10.44 -59.63
N LYS A 239 20.77 9.36 -60.07
CA LYS A 239 21.95 9.26 -60.95
C LYS A 239 23.16 10.20 -60.79
N GLY A 240 24.33 9.58 -60.64
CA GLY A 240 25.64 10.14 -61.03
C GLY A 240 26.72 9.06 -61.08
N GLU A 241 27.11 8.67 -62.29
CA GLU A 241 28.09 7.61 -62.63
C GLU A 241 29.56 7.95 -62.32
N ARG A 242 30.34 6.86 -62.13
CA ARG A 242 31.76 6.56 -62.51
C ARG A 242 32.40 5.77 -61.36
N GLY A 243 32.79 4.50 -61.47
CA GLY A 243 33.41 3.77 -62.58
C GLY A 243 34.90 3.59 -62.26
N LEU A 244 35.33 2.38 -61.85
CA LEU A 244 36.51 1.65 -62.34
C LEU A 244 36.81 0.36 -61.51
N LYS A 245 36.73 -0.77 -62.22
CA LYS A 245 37.73 -1.86 -62.33
C LYS A 245 38.19 -2.70 -61.11
N SER A 246 37.69 -3.94 -61.11
CA SER A 246 38.41 -5.24 -61.17
C SER A 246 39.46 -5.62 -60.12
N VAL A 247 39.30 -6.85 -59.58
CA VAL A 247 40.24 -8.01 -59.44
C VAL A 247 39.70 -8.87 -58.27
N GLU A 248 39.02 -9.99 -58.48
CA GLU A 248 39.50 -11.39 -58.67
C GLU A 248 40.27 -12.01 -57.48
N ARG A 249 39.78 -13.19 -57.02
CA ARG A 249 40.45 -14.29 -56.25
C ARG A 249 40.73 -14.05 -54.76
N ASP A 250 40.79 -15.02 -53.86
CA ASP A 250 40.48 -16.46 -53.78
C ASP A 250 40.61 -16.82 -52.28
N SER A 251 39.98 -17.92 -51.87
CA SER A 251 40.17 -18.71 -50.61
C SER A 251 39.36 -18.33 -49.38
#